data_AF-A0A1Q6XCZ8-F1
#
_entry.id   AF-A0A1Q6XCZ8-F1
#
_cell.length_a   1.000
_cell.length_b   1.000
_cell.length_c   1.000
_cell.angle_alpha   90.00
_cell.angle_beta   90.00
_cell.angle_gamma   90.00
#
_symmetry.space_group_name_H-M   'P 1'
#
loop_
_entity.id
_entity.type
_entity.pdbx_description
1 polymer ?
#
loop_
_entity_poly.entity_id
_entity_poly.type
_entity_poly.pdbx_seq_one_letter_code
_entity_poly.pdbx_strand_id
1 'polypeptide(L)'
;MRPPPEAELVEAGKLTMGQLAQAHRDRLETGKPVLDIIVERGWILAEEAAQLREAYGIDAPPAPAVQAAPEPPPETQAPPPAATQEHYKIAIRLTNGDLITAGQTDGADKAAALGHAVVADLTQENGEWPFFGGRFINPETIVSVDLLADV
;
A
#
# COMPACT_ATOMS: atom_id res chain seq x y z
N MET A 1 -7.95 -1.86 32.51
CA MET A 1 -8.37 -0.64 31.79
C MET A 1 -7.18 -0.19 30.98
N ARG A 2 -7.32 -0.02 29.67
CA ARG A 2 -6.27 0.55 28.84
C ARG A 2 -6.15 2.05 29.20
N PRO A 3 -4.95 2.58 29.48
CA PRO A 3 -4.77 4.01 29.75
C PRO A 3 -5.25 4.82 28.55
N PRO A 4 -5.67 6.09 28.65
CA PRO A 4 -6.04 6.86 27.48
C PRO A 4 -4.82 7.11 26.57
N PRO A 5 -5.02 7.37 25.26
CA PRO A 5 -3.91 7.51 24.30
C PRO A 5 -2.92 8.62 24.66
N GLU A 6 -3.40 9.69 25.30
CA GLU A 6 -2.59 10.80 25.77
C GLU A 6 -1.69 10.43 26.98
N ALA A 7 -2.09 9.44 27.78
CA ALA A 7 -1.28 8.92 28.86
C ALA A 7 -0.13 8.04 28.33
N GLU A 8 -0.35 7.28 27.26
CA GLU A 8 0.73 6.51 26.63
C GLU A 8 1.85 7.40 26.11
N LEU A 9 1.52 8.60 25.61
CA LEU A 9 2.54 9.58 25.21
C LEU A 9 3.38 10.07 26.39
N VAL A 10 2.77 10.20 27.57
CA VAL A 10 3.48 10.58 28.79
C VAL A 10 4.34 9.44 29.31
N GLU A 11 3.82 8.21 29.29
CA GLU A 11 4.58 7.02 29.69
C GLU A 11 5.75 6.72 28.73
N ALA A 12 5.56 6.95 27.44
CA ALA A 12 6.61 6.86 26.43
C ALA A 12 7.63 8.01 26.49
N GLY A 13 7.44 9.01 27.37
CA GLY A 13 8.33 10.17 27.52
C GLY A 13 8.27 11.15 26.35
N LYS A 14 7.34 10.97 25.41
CA LYS A 14 7.13 11.83 24.23
C LYS A 14 6.35 13.09 24.57
N LEU A 15 5.55 13.03 25.62
CA LEU A 15 4.78 14.14 26.14
C LEU A 15 5.09 14.36 27.62
N THR A 16 5.37 15.59 28.01
CA THR A 16 5.51 15.93 29.43
C THR A 16 4.14 16.10 30.08
N MET A 17 4.05 15.87 31.39
CA MET A 17 2.82 16.12 32.16
C MET A 17 2.30 17.56 32.00
N GLY A 18 3.20 18.54 31.82
CA GLY A 18 2.83 19.94 31.54
C GLY A 18 2.20 20.15 30.16
N GLN A 19 2.69 19.45 29.13
CA GLN A 19 2.10 19.47 27.80
C GLN A 19 0.74 18.77 27.77
N LEU A 20 0.58 17.67 28.51
CA LEU A 20 -0.73 17.03 28.69
C LEU A 20 -1.75 17.98 29.32
N ALA A 21 -1.38 18.62 30.43
CA ALA A 21 -2.24 19.59 31.10
C ALA A 21 -2.59 20.77 30.17
N GLN A 22 -1.64 21.23 29.35
CA GLN A 22 -1.89 22.28 28.34
C GLN A 22 -2.88 21.81 27.27
N ALA A 23 -2.74 20.58 26.76
CA ALA A 23 -3.64 20.04 25.75
C ALA A 23 -5.09 19.90 26.25
N HIS A 24 -5.26 19.48 27.51
CA HIS A 24 -6.57 19.42 28.15
C HIS A 24 -7.23 20.79 28.29
N ARG A 25 -6.45 21.86 28.52
CA ARG A 25 -6.98 23.24 28.52
C ARG A 25 -7.44 23.67 27.14
N ASP A 26 -6.60 23.50 26.12
CA ASP A 26 -6.95 23.83 24.74
C ASP A 26 -8.18 23.05 24.27
N ARG A 27 -8.38 21.81 24.71
CA ARG A 27 -9.59 21.01 24.41
C ARG A 27 -10.85 21.65 24.95
N LEU A 28 -10.79 22.24 26.15
CA LEU A 28 -11.93 22.93 26.74
C LEU A 28 -12.24 24.24 25.99
N GLU A 29 -11.24 24.89 25.43
CA GLU A 29 -11.38 26.15 24.68
C GLU A 29 -11.83 25.95 23.23
N THR A 30 -11.29 24.92 22.56
CA THR A 30 -11.48 24.67 21.12
C THR A 30 -12.50 23.57 20.83
N GLY A 31 -12.81 22.72 21.82
CA GLY A 31 -13.62 21.51 21.64
C GLY A 31 -12.92 20.40 20.84
N LYS A 32 -11.69 20.61 20.39
CA LYS A 32 -10.93 19.62 19.61
C LYS A 32 -10.43 18.48 20.51
N PRO A 33 -10.23 17.27 19.97
CA PRO A 33 -9.63 16.18 20.73
C PRO A 33 -8.19 16.52 21.12
N VAL A 34 -7.76 16.07 22.31
CA VAL A 34 -6.42 16.32 22.86
C VAL A 34 -5.32 15.92 21.86
N LEU A 35 -5.47 14.77 21.18
CA LEU A 35 -4.51 14.31 20.16
C LEU A 35 -4.32 15.30 19.01
N ASP A 36 -5.39 15.93 18.53
CA ASP A 36 -5.32 16.90 17.43
C ASP A 36 -4.59 18.18 17.86
N ILE A 37 -4.87 18.63 19.08
CA ILE A 37 -4.17 19.77 19.70
C ILE A 37 -2.67 19.47 19.86
N ILE A 38 -2.30 18.27 20.31
CA ILE A 38 -0.89 17.87 20.50
C ILE A 38 -0.15 17.86 19.14
N VAL A 39 -0.81 17.42 18.06
CA VAL A 39 -0.24 17.43 16.70
C VAL A 39 -0.11 18.85 16.16
N GLU A 40 -1.16 19.68 16.29
CA GLU A 40 -1.11 21.08 15.83
C GLU A 40 -0.04 21.90 16.57
N ARG A 41 0.19 21.58 17.85
CA ARG A 41 1.26 22.19 18.66
C ARG A 41 2.65 21.65 18.30
N GLY A 42 2.74 20.58 17.52
CA GLY A 42 3.99 19.95 17.10
C GLY A 42 4.72 19.20 18.21
N TRP A 43 4.01 18.76 19.27
CA TRP A 43 4.62 17.97 20.34
C TRP A 43 4.81 16.51 19.97
N ILE A 44 3.96 16.00 19.07
CA ILE A 44 4.12 14.69 18.43
C ILE A 44 3.87 14.83 16.94
N LEU A 45 4.35 13.87 16.16
CA LEU A 45 4.09 13.80 14.73
C LEU A 45 2.64 13.38 14.46
N ALA A 46 2.08 13.80 13.32
CA ALA A 46 0.74 13.41 12.90
C ALA A 46 0.59 11.88 12.79
N GLU A 47 1.65 11.17 12.43
CA GLU A 47 1.69 9.70 12.36
C GLU A 47 1.61 9.04 13.74
N GLU A 48 2.17 9.66 14.79
CA GLU A 48 2.08 9.12 16.15
C GLU A 48 0.69 9.28 16.74
N ALA A 49 0.07 10.44 16.51
CA ALA A 49 -1.34 10.64 16.84
C ALA A 49 -2.25 9.71 16.05
N ALA A 50 -1.89 9.39 14.80
CA ALA A 50 -2.59 8.45 13.94
C ALA A 50 -2.56 7.01 14.49
N GLN A 51 -1.39 6.55 14.93
CA GLN A 51 -1.26 5.22 15.53
C GLN A 51 -2.06 5.12 16.84
N LEU A 52 -2.06 6.16 17.67
CA LEU A 52 -2.83 6.19 18.91
C LEU A 52 -4.34 6.25 18.65
N ARG A 53 -4.84 7.05 17.71
CA ARG A 53 -6.28 7.04 17.39
C ARG A 53 -6.72 5.66 16.88
N GLU A 54 -5.91 4.97 16.08
CA GLU A 54 -6.22 3.63 15.58
C GLU A 54 -6.20 2.58 16.70
N ALA A 55 -5.19 2.62 17.57
CA ALA A 55 -5.08 1.72 18.72
C ALA A 55 -6.25 1.87 19.71
N TYR A 56 -6.85 3.06 19.78
CA TYR A 56 -8.00 3.37 20.65
C TYR A 56 -9.34 3.41 19.91
N GLY A 57 -9.36 3.14 18.61
CA GLY A 57 -10.58 3.18 17.80
C GLY A 57 -11.26 4.55 17.77
N ILE A 58 -10.47 5.63 17.88
CA ILE A 58 -10.95 7.01 17.78
C ILE A 58 -11.05 7.35 16.30
N ASP A 59 -12.28 7.42 15.80
CA ASP A 59 -12.60 7.70 14.40
C ASP A 59 -12.09 9.10 13.99
N ALA A 60 -11.14 9.13 13.07
CA ALA A 60 -10.70 10.34 12.37
C ALA A 60 -10.91 10.13 10.86
N PRO A 61 -11.12 11.20 10.08
CA PRO A 61 -11.25 11.08 8.64
C PRO A 61 -10.00 10.38 8.07
N PRO A 62 -10.15 9.49 7.08
CA PRO A 62 -9.04 8.71 6.57
C PRO A 62 -8.01 9.64 5.92
N ALA A 63 -6.89 9.87 6.60
CA ALA A 63 -5.69 10.31 5.93
C ALA A 63 -5.18 9.11 5.09
N PRO A 64 -4.76 9.32 3.83
CA PRO A 64 -4.34 8.24 2.96
C PRO A 64 -3.17 7.48 3.60
N ALA A 65 -3.34 6.16 3.69
CA ALA A 65 -2.41 5.24 4.32
C ALA A 65 -1.01 5.36 3.71
N VAL A 66 -0.08 5.96 4.45
CA VAL A 66 1.35 5.68 4.31
C VAL A 66 1.67 4.64 5.40
N GLN A 67 1.78 3.39 4.98
CA GLN A 67 2.12 2.26 5.84
C GLN A 67 3.60 2.37 6.25
N ALA A 68 3.86 2.64 7.53
CA ALA A 68 5.17 2.40 8.14
C ALA A 68 5.18 0.98 8.74
N ALA A 69 6.13 0.17 8.29
CA ALA A 69 6.28 -1.25 8.62
C ALA A 69 6.83 -1.49 10.05
N PRO A 70 6.42 -2.56 10.77
CA PRO A 70 7.08 -2.99 12.01
C PRO A 70 8.09 -4.14 11.80
N GLU A 71 9.17 -4.09 12.60
CA GLU A 71 10.28 -5.07 12.72
C GLU A 71 9.90 -6.27 13.64
N PRO A 72 10.45 -7.50 13.46
CA PRO A 72 9.93 -8.72 14.10
C PRO A 72 10.71 -9.22 15.34
N PRO A 73 10.06 -10.02 16.22
CA PRO A 73 10.73 -11.16 16.85
C PRO A 73 10.03 -12.52 16.57
N PRO A 74 10.78 -13.63 16.60
CA PRO A 74 10.35 -14.92 16.05
C PRO A 74 9.66 -15.81 17.09
N GLU A 75 8.56 -16.47 16.73
CA GLU A 75 8.29 -17.88 17.08
C GLU A 75 6.95 -18.41 16.50
N THR A 76 7.06 -19.58 15.87
CA THR A 76 6.01 -20.55 15.50
C THR A 76 4.92 -20.09 14.51
N GLN A 77 5.27 -20.27 13.23
CA GLN A 77 4.36 -20.33 12.08
C GLN A 77 3.19 -21.30 12.31
N ALA A 78 2.00 -20.75 12.52
CA ALA A 78 0.87 -21.23 11.75
C ALA A 78 1.06 -20.69 10.32
N PRO A 79 0.89 -21.50 9.25
CA PRO A 79 0.97 -20.96 7.91
C PRO A 79 -0.07 -19.81 7.83
N PRO A 80 0.29 -18.66 7.26
CA PRO A 80 -0.71 -17.65 6.94
C PRO A 80 -1.82 -18.34 6.10
N PRO A 81 -3.05 -17.81 5.99
CA PRO A 81 -3.79 -18.12 4.77
C PRO A 81 -2.78 -17.81 3.68
N ALA A 82 -2.37 -18.84 2.92
CA ALA A 82 -1.36 -18.65 1.89
C ALA A 82 -1.76 -17.35 1.23
N ALA A 83 -0.90 -16.32 1.28
CA ALA A 83 -1.01 -15.28 0.28
C ALA A 83 -0.91 -16.13 -0.97
N THR A 84 -2.06 -16.47 -1.56
CA THR A 84 -2.11 -17.21 -2.80
C THR A 84 -1.22 -16.33 -3.63
N GLN A 85 -0.02 -16.84 -3.92
CA GLN A 85 0.88 -16.19 -4.83
C GLN A 85 0.12 -16.39 -6.13
N GLU A 86 -0.83 -15.49 -6.37
CA GLU A 86 -1.65 -15.48 -7.54
C GLU A 86 -0.64 -15.16 -8.62
N HIS A 87 -0.25 -16.19 -9.35
CA HIS A 87 0.69 -16.04 -10.44
C HIS A 87 -0.14 -15.47 -11.57
N TYR A 88 0.20 -14.29 -12.06
CA TYR A 88 -0.49 -13.69 -13.18
C TYR A 88 0.32 -13.95 -14.45
N LYS A 89 -0.35 -14.48 -15.47
CA LYS A 89 0.18 -14.66 -16.82
C LYS A 89 -0.29 -13.50 -17.68
N ILE A 90 0.66 -12.81 -18.30
CA ILE A 90 0.38 -11.72 -19.23
C ILE A 90 0.25 -12.36 -20.60
N ALA A 91 -0.96 -12.32 -21.17
CA ALA A 91 -1.28 -12.90 -22.45
C ALA A 91 -1.56 -11.80 -23.48
N ILE A 92 -0.81 -11.79 -24.58
CA ILE A 92 -1.06 -10.89 -25.71
C ILE A 92 -2.04 -11.59 -26.64
N ARG A 93 -3.19 -10.96 -26.88
CA ARG A 93 -4.20 -11.43 -27.83
C ARG A 93 -3.95 -10.82 -29.19
N LEU A 94 -3.80 -11.68 -30.19
CA LEU A 94 -3.64 -11.30 -31.58
C LEU A 94 -4.98 -11.24 -32.34
N THR A 95 -4.99 -10.57 -33.48
CA THR A 95 -6.16 -10.40 -34.38
C THR A 95 -6.67 -11.71 -34.95
N ASN A 96 -5.83 -12.73 -35.01
CA ASN A 96 -6.18 -14.10 -35.40
C ASN A 96 -6.80 -14.92 -34.26
N GLY A 97 -6.93 -14.35 -33.05
CA GLY A 97 -7.43 -15.03 -31.85
C GLY A 97 -6.38 -15.83 -31.08
N ASP A 98 -5.12 -15.83 -31.52
CA ASP A 98 -4.00 -16.48 -30.83
C ASP A 98 -3.63 -15.72 -29.55
N LEU A 99 -3.28 -16.45 -28.50
CA LEU A 99 -2.85 -15.90 -27.21
C LEU A 99 -1.41 -16.28 -26.95
N ILE A 100 -0.57 -15.29 -26.73
CA ILE A 100 0.87 -15.47 -26.52
C ILE A 100 1.21 -15.07 -25.10
N THR A 101 1.85 -15.97 -24.35
CA THR A 101 2.35 -15.64 -23.03
C THR A 101 3.60 -14.75 -23.16
N ALA A 102 3.45 -13.48 -22.80
CA ALA A 102 4.54 -12.50 -22.80
C ALA A 102 5.42 -12.62 -21.55
N GLY A 103 4.82 -13.00 -20.42
CA GLY A 103 5.52 -13.15 -19.16
C GLY A 103 4.60 -13.66 -18.05
N GLN A 104 5.21 -13.99 -16.92
CA GLN A 104 4.52 -14.44 -15.72
C GLN A 104 5.06 -13.64 -14.54
N THR A 105 4.22 -13.35 -13.56
CA THR A 105 4.64 -12.57 -12.41
C THR A 105 3.78 -12.86 -11.20
N ASP A 106 4.39 -12.71 -10.03
CA ASP A 106 3.75 -12.97 -8.76
C ASP A 106 3.03 -11.70 -8.29
N GLY A 107 1.70 -11.76 -8.22
CA GLY A 107 0.86 -10.68 -7.72
C GLY A 107 0.36 -9.68 -8.76
N ALA A 108 -0.84 -9.15 -8.49
CA ALA A 108 -1.60 -8.30 -9.42
C ALA A 108 -0.89 -6.98 -9.75
N ASP A 109 -0.26 -6.33 -8.77
CA ASP A 109 0.47 -5.08 -8.97
C ASP A 109 1.64 -5.24 -9.95
N LYS A 110 2.39 -6.35 -9.82
CA LYS A 110 3.48 -6.66 -10.76
C LYS A 110 2.94 -7.04 -12.13
N ALA A 111 1.78 -7.68 -12.20
CA ALA A 111 1.09 -8.01 -13.45
C ALA A 111 0.69 -6.77 -14.24
N ALA A 112 0.11 -5.79 -13.56
CA ALA A 112 -0.23 -4.49 -14.16
C ALA A 112 1.02 -3.75 -14.64
N ALA A 113 2.08 -3.71 -13.83
CA ALA A 113 3.35 -3.08 -14.20
C ALA A 113 3.99 -3.76 -15.42
N LEU A 114 4.00 -5.10 -15.46
CA LEU A 114 4.53 -5.86 -16.61
C LEU A 114 3.65 -5.67 -17.85
N GLY A 115 2.33 -5.64 -17.70
CA GLY A 115 1.40 -5.34 -18.79
C GLY A 115 1.64 -3.96 -19.40
N HIS A 116 1.85 -2.94 -18.57
CA HIS A 116 2.24 -1.60 -19.03
C HIS A 116 3.59 -1.57 -19.74
N ALA A 117 4.59 -2.29 -19.22
CA ALA A 117 5.89 -2.40 -19.85
C ALA A 117 5.80 -3.10 -21.22
N VAL A 118 4.99 -4.16 -21.32
CA VAL A 118 4.70 -4.84 -22.58
C VAL A 118 4.03 -3.88 -23.56
N VAL A 119 2.96 -3.18 -23.16
CA VAL A 119 2.29 -2.20 -24.04
C VAL A 119 3.26 -1.12 -24.51
N ALA A 120 4.11 -0.58 -23.62
CA ALA A 120 5.11 0.41 -23.98
C ALA A 120 6.10 -0.15 -25.02
N ASP A 121 6.56 -1.39 -24.85
CA ASP A 121 7.45 -2.09 -25.78
C ASP A 121 6.80 -2.31 -27.15
N LEU A 122 5.51 -2.71 -27.16
CA LEU A 122 4.71 -2.89 -28.38
C LEU A 122 4.49 -1.59 -29.15
N THR A 123 4.40 -0.46 -28.46
CA THR A 123 4.19 0.86 -29.07
C THR A 123 5.47 1.55 -29.54
N GLN A 124 6.64 0.94 -29.35
CA GLN A 124 7.90 1.52 -29.81
C GLN A 124 7.92 1.59 -31.35
N GLU A 125 8.04 2.81 -31.88
CA GLU A 125 8.01 3.10 -33.33
C GLU A 125 9.36 2.80 -34.03
N ASN A 126 10.24 2.04 -33.38
CA ASN A 126 11.58 1.74 -33.88
C ASN A 126 11.56 0.68 -35.01
N GLY A 127 10.39 0.07 -35.28
CA GLY A 127 10.22 -0.98 -36.29
C GLY A 127 10.78 -2.35 -35.89
N GLU A 128 11.27 -2.48 -34.66
CA GLU A 128 11.75 -3.74 -34.11
C GLU A 128 10.57 -4.56 -33.59
N TRP A 129 10.46 -5.81 -34.02
CA TRP A 129 9.38 -6.68 -33.56
C TRP A 129 9.68 -7.15 -32.14
N PRO A 130 8.74 -7.02 -31.21
CA PRO A 130 8.93 -7.48 -29.84
C PRO A 130 8.91 -9.01 -29.77
N PHE A 131 9.81 -9.58 -28.97
CA PHE A 131 10.03 -11.02 -28.86
C PHE A 131 9.39 -11.58 -27.59
N PHE A 132 8.33 -12.37 -27.75
CA PHE A 132 7.58 -12.98 -26.65
C PHE A 132 7.40 -14.48 -26.86
N GLY A 133 7.55 -15.26 -25.79
CA GLY A 133 7.31 -16.71 -25.83
C GLY A 133 8.12 -17.45 -26.90
N GLY A 134 9.29 -16.93 -27.31
CA GLY A 134 10.11 -17.52 -28.36
C GLY A 134 9.82 -17.03 -29.79
N ARG A 135 8.94 -16.04 -29.98
CA ARG A 135 8.51 -15.56 -31.31
C ARG A 135 8.50 -14.03 -31.38
N PHE A 136 8.88 -13.49 -32.55
CA PHE A 136 8.73 -12.07 -32.89
C PHE A 136 7.30 -11.77 -33.32
N ILE A 137 6.66 -10.79 -32.68
CA ILE A 137 5.25 -10.48 -32.86
C ILE A 137 5.10 -9.11 -33.54
N ASN A 138 4.27 -9.03 -34.58
CA ASN A 138 3.95 -7.74 -35.19
C ASN A 138 2.98 -6.98 -34.26
N PRO A 139 3.35 -5.77 -33.78
CA PRO A 139 2.50 -4.99 -32.89
C PRO A 139 1.15 -4.60 -33.52
N GLU A 140 1.06 -4.44 -34.84
CA GLU A 140 -0.21 -4.14 -35.53
C GLU A 140 -1.21 -5.32 -35.51
N THR A 141 -0.73 -6.52 -35.21
CA THR A 141 -1.59 -7.70 -35.08
C THR A 141 -2.13 -7.88 -33.66
N ILE A 142 -1.80 -6.98 -32.73
CA ILE A 142 -2.21 -7.08 -31.33
C ILE A 142 -3.55 -6.37 -31.14
N VAL A 143 -4.52 -7.10 -30.62
CA VAL A 143 -5.85 -6.57 -30.31
C VAL A 143 -5.93 -6.11 -28.87
N SER A 144 -5.34 -6.87 -27.94
CA SER A 144 -5.44 -6.61 -26.50
C SER A 144 -4.34 -7.34 -25.72
N VAL A 145 -4.07 -6.86 -24.50
CA VAL A 145 -3.24 -7.57 -23.51
C VAL A 145 -4.15 -7.98 -22.35
N ASP A 146 -4.31 -9.28 -22.17
CA ASP A 146 -5.10 -9.91 -21.11
C ASP A 146 -4.18 -10.23 -19.91
N LEU A 147 -4.67 -10.01 -18.70
CA LEU A 147 -4.01 -10.46 -17.47
C LEU A 147 -4.80 -11.64 -16.92
N LEU A 148 -4.22 -12.83 -17.01
CA LEU A 148 -4.85 -14.07 -16.59
C LEU A 148 -4.31 -14.46 -15.21
N ALA A 149 -5.19 -14.57 -14.22
CA ALA A 149 -4.83 -15.17 -12.94
C ALA A 149 -4.64 -16.68 -13.12
N ASP A 150 -3.44 -17.17 -12.84
CA ASP A 150 -3.09 -18.58 -12.70
C ASP A 150 -3.29 -18.93 -11.22
N VAL A 151 -4.42 -19.60 -10.95
CA VAL A 151 -4.88 -19.99 -9.61
C VAL A 151 -4.47 -21.42 -9.30
#